data_AF-A0ABD2G2X4-F1
#
_entry.id   AF-A0ABD2G2X4-F1
#
_cell.length_a   1.000
_cell.length_b   1.000
_cell.length_c   1.000
_cell.angle_alpha   90.00
_cell.angle_beta   90.00
_cell.angle_gamma   90.00
#
_symmetry.space_group_name_H-M   'P 1'
#
loop_
_entity.id
_entity.type
_entity.pdbx_description
1 polymer ?
#
loop_
_entity_poly.entity_id
_entity_poly.type
_entity_poly.pdbx_seq_one_letter_code
_entity_poly.pdbx_strand_id
1 'polypeptide(L)'
;MEDVVFLLLCVSSAAAQLCAPDASNGYKVRLSILAALGDEAYLWNDSEMFLFRAALAFAMRTADGQNYDVSNVLVCDETPRVSFWFVVTSPLNPTQLVERRQVEEAVRKSRNRINSAFLLTDKTLEFLGIPPTLAAPAPPSPPPWLIVFGVVMGAAGAGIVLVLVTSVMQKRRKKKEEQTGIDEVEEESRAEENGTASDGVYNLSFSDNDRLTQM
;
A
#
# COMPACT_ATOMS: atom_id res chain seq x y z
N MET A 1 3.36 -60.57 -22.69
CA MET A 1 3.38 -59.10 -22.92
C MET A 1 2.31 -58.41 -22.07
N GLU A 2 1.43 -59.18 -21.43
CA GLU A 2 0.41 -58.68 -20.48
C GLU A 2 0.94 -58.32 -19.08
N ASP A 3 2.00 -58.97 -18.57
CA ASP A 3 2.47 -58.71 -17.18
C ASP A 3 3.08 -57.32 -16.98
N VAL A 4 3.71 -56.76 -18.03
CA VAL A 4 4.29 -55.41 -17.99
C VAL A 4 3.19 -54.34 -18.00
N VAL A 5 2.07 -54.62 -18.67
CA VAL A 5 0.91 -53.71 -18.77
C VAL A 5 0.17 -53.67 -17.43
N PHE A 6 0.06 -54.80 -16.72
CA PHE A 6 -0.58 -54.86 -15.41
C PHE A 6 0.22 -54.14 -14.32
N LEU A 7 1.55 -54.18 -14.37
CA LEU A 7 2.42 -53.42 -13.46
C LEU A 7 2.36 -51.91 -13.70
N LEU A 8 2.23 -51.46 -14.96
CA LEU A 8 2.11 -50.04 -15.30
C LEU A 8 0.79 -49.41 -14.82
N LEU A 9 -0.31 -50.19 -14.78
CA LEU A 9 -1.62 -49.70 -14.33
C LEU A 9 -1.75 -49.59 -12.80
N CYS A 10 -0.97 -50.35 -12.01
CA CYS A 10 -1.01 -50.27 -10.55
C CYS A 10 -0.17 -49.11 -9.97
N VAL A 11 0.86 -48.63 -10.68
CA VAL A 11 1.67 -47.50 -10.22
C VAL A 11 0.89 -46.19 -10.30
N SER A 12 -0.01 -46.06 -11.27
CA SER A 12 -0.86 -44.87 -11.44
C SER A 12 -1.85 -44.69 -10.30
N SER A 13 -2.41 -45.79 -9.77
CA SER A 13 -3.38 -45.73 -8.66
C SER A 13 -2.74 -45.39 -7.31
N ALA A 14 -1.49 -45.83 -7.08
CA ALA A 14 -0.80 -45.54 -5.82
C ALA A 14 -0.39 -44.06 -5.70
N ALA A 15 0.07 -43.44 -6.79
CA ALA A 15 0.35 -42.01 -6.84
C ALA A 15 -0.93 -41.17 -6.70
N ALA A 16 -2.04 -41.62 -7.30
CA ALA A 16 -3.35 -40.97 -7.21
C ALA A 16 -3.98 -41.03 -5.80
N GLN A 17 -3.65 -42.05 -4.99
CA GLN A 17 -4.15 -42.14 -3.61
C GLN A 17 -3.41 -41.25 -2.61
N LEU A 18 -2.15 -40.93 -2.85
CA LEU A 18 -1.36 -40.07 -1.97
C LEU A 18 -1.71 -38.58 -2.10
N CYS A 19 -2.36 -38.21 -3.20
CA CYS A 19 -2.57 -36.84 -3.61
C CYS A 19 -4.03 -36.64 -3.99
N ALA A 20 -4.90 -36.72 -2.98
CA ALA A 20 -6.28 -36.32 -3.08
C ALA A 20 -6.39 -34.79 -2.93
N PRO A 21 -7.37 -34.13 -3.58
CA PRO A 21 -7.70 -32.74 -3.27
C PRO A 21 -7.96 -32.60 -1.77
N ASP A 22 -7.41 -31.56 -1.15
CA ASP A 22 -7.48 -31.33 0.30
C ASP A 22 -6.86 -32.44 1.18
N ALA A 23 -5.96 -33.27 0.64
CA ALA A 23 -5.17 -34.19 1.45
C ALA A 23 -4.45 -33.43 2.57
N SER A 24 -4.37 -34.04 3.75
CA SER A 24 -3.82 -33.39 4.95
C SER A 24 -2.39 -32.89 4.78
N ASN A 25 -1.61 -33.43 3.84
CA ASN A 25 -0.23 -33.00 3.54
C ASN A 25 -0.08 -32.31 2.18
N GLY A 26 -1.20 -32.00 1.51
CA GLY A 26 -1.23 -31.29 0.23
C GLY A 26 -1.26 -29.78 0.38
N TYR A 27 -0.64 -29.11 -0.59
CA TYR A 27 -0.68 -27.66 -0.73
C TYR A 27 -1.26 -27.28 -2.08
N LYS A 28 -2.22 -26.36 -2.06
CA LYS A 28 -2.77 -25.79 -3.27
C LYS A 28 -1.95 -24.58 -3.70
N VAL A 29 -1.54 -24.59 -4.95
CA VAL A 29 -0.81 -23.48 -5.58
C VAL A 29 -1.74 -22.76 -6.53
N ARG A 30 -1.65 -21.43 -6.54
CA ARG A 30 -2.35 -20.56 -7.49
C ARG A 30 -1.34 -19.69 -8.19
N LEU A 31 -1.32 -19.77 -9.52
CA LEU A 31 -0.49 -18.92 -10.35
C LEU A 31 -1.35 -17.90 -11.10
N SER A 32 -0.93 -16.64 -11.05
CA SER A 32 -1.55 -15.52 -11.74
C SER A 32 -0.55 -14.91 -12.73
N ILE A 33 -0.16 -15.70 -13.74
CA ILE A 33 0.88 -15.34 -14.72
C ILE A 33 0.46 -14.12 -15.53
N LEU A 34 -0.77 -14.11 -16.06
CA LEU A 34 -1.29 -12.98 -16.82
C LEU A 34 -1.37 -11.69 -16.01
N ALA A 35 -1.70 -11.79 -14.72
CA ALA A 35 -1.75 -10.63 -13.83
C ALA A 35 -0.34 -10.08 -13.49
N ALA A 36 0.69 -10.93 -13.56
CA ALA A 36 2.07 -10.55 -13.25
C ALA A 36 2.79 -9.96 -14.47
N LEU A 37 2.63 -10.57 -15.65
CA LEU A 37 3.43 -10.28 -16.84
C LEU A 37 2.64 -9.60 -17.96
N GLY A 38 1.32 -9.51 -17.88
CA GLY A 38 0.49 -8.89 -18.91
C GLY A 38 0.70 -9.55 -20.28
N ASP A 39 1.10 -8.75 -21.26
CA ASP A 39 1.31 -9.19 -22.65
C ASP A 39 2.56 -10.06 -22.84
N GLU A 40 3.48 -10.08 -21.88
CA GLU A 40 4.69 -10.92 -21.88
C GLU A 40 4.48 -12.26 -21.14
N ALA A 41 3.22 -12.62 -20.84
CA ALA A 41 2.89 -13.84 -20.13
C ALA A 41 3.26 -15.10 -20.94
N TYR A 42 4.09 -15.95 -20.33
CA TYR A 42 4.40 -17.26 -20.89
C TYR A 42 3.24 -18.25 -20.70
N LEU A 43 3.23 -19.29 -21.54
CA LEU A 43 2.26 -20.37 -21.46
C LEU A 43 2.68 -21.39 -20.41
N TRP A 44 1.74 -21.76 -19.54
CA TRP A 44 1.95 -22.85 -18.60
C TRP A 44 1.87 -24.19 -19.35
N ASN A 45 3.01 -24.87 -19.50
CA ASN A 45 3.15 -26.13 -20.20
C ASN A 45 3.91 -27.16 -19.36
N ASP A 46 4.13 -28.36 -19.91
CA ASP A 46 4.84 -29.44 -19.21
C ASP A 46 6.27 -29.07 -18.81
N SER A 47 6.94 -28.19 -19.57
CA SER A 47 8.28 -27.70 -19.25
C SER A 47 8.27 -26.77 -18.03
N GLU A 48 7.29 -25.87 -17.93
CA GLU A 48 7.09 -25.02 -16.75
C GLU A 48 6.70 -25.85 -15.53
N MET A 49 5.85 -26.87 -15.73
CA MET A 49 5.50 -27.82 -14.68
C MET A 49 6.74 -28.60 -14.19
N PHE A 50 7.61 -29.05 -15.11
CA PHE A 50 8.87 -29.69 -14.76
C PHE A 50 9.79 -28.74 -13.99
N LEU A 51 9.93 -27.49 -14.45
CA LEU A 51 10.70 -26.45 -13.77
C LEU A 51 10.16 -26.21 -12.35
N PHE A 52 8.84 -26.23 -12.17
CA PHE A 52 8.20 -26.04 -10.87
C PHE A 52 8.55 -27.16 -9.91
N ARG A 53 8.40 -28.41 -10.37
CA ARG A 53 8.79 -29.59 -9.58
C ARG A 53 10.28 -29.58 -9.24
N ALA A 54 11.14 -29.18 -10.18
CA ALA A 54 12.58 -29.04 -9.95
C ALA A 54 12.91 -27.93 -8.94
N ALA A 55 12.23 -26.77 -9.01
CA ALA A 55 12.40 -25.68 -8.06
C ALA A 55 11.96 -26.08 -6.65
N LEU A 56 10.90 -26.86 -6.53
CA LEU A 56 10.44 -27.39 -5.24
C LEU A 56 11.37 -28.47 -4.70
N ALA A 57 11.82 -29.41 -5.54
CA ALA A 57 12.83 -30.40 -5.15
C ALA A 57 14.12 -29.70 -4.67
N PHE A 58 14.55 -28.65 -5.37
CA PHE A 58 15.67 -27.80 -4.96
C PHE A 58 15.44 -27.15 -3.58
N ALA A 59 14.23 -26.63 -3.32
CA ALA A 59 13.88 -26.05 -2.03
C ALA A 59 13.98 -27.08 -0.90
N MET A 60 13.48 -28.30 -1.12
CA MET A 60 13.56 -29.41 -0.17
C MET A 60 15.01 -29.84 0.07
N ARG A 61 15.84 -29.95 -0.97
CA ARG A 61 17.30 -30.21 -0.84
C ARG A 61 17.99 -29.17 0.04
N THR A 62 17.63 -27.90 -0.13
CA THR A 62 18.23 -26.77 0.60
C THR A 62 17.79 -26.70 2.07
N ALA A 63 16.65 -27.29 2.40
CA ALA A 63 16.11 -27.35 3.76
C ALA A 63 16.68 -28.53 4.54
N ASP A 64 16.58 -29.74 3.98
CA ASP A 64 16.88 -31.00 4.71
C ASP A 64 18.25 -31.59 4.36
N GLY A 65 18.92 -31.10 3.32
CA GLY A 65 20.21 -31.63 2.85
C GLY A 65 20.13 -33.02 2.18
N GLN A 66 18.93 -33.58 2.01
CA GLN A 66 18.69 -34.86 1.32
C GLN A 66 18.56 -34.67 -0.19
N ASN A 67 18.80 -35.73 -0.97
CA ASN A 67 18.70 -35.71 -2.42
C ASN A 67 17.25 -35.90 -2.91
N TYR A 68 16.44 -34.84 -2.87
CA TYR A 68 15.10 -34.84 -3.45
C TYR A 68 15.14 -34.69 -4.97
N ASP A 69 14.47 -35.55 -5.73
CA ASP A 69 14.37 -35.43 -7.19
C ASP A 69 12.99 -34.91 -7.62
N VAL A 70 12.85 -34.59 -8.91
CA VAL A 70 11.59 -34.12 -9.52
C VAL A 70 10.47 -35.14 -9.33
N SER A 71 10.82 -36.43 -9.29
CA SER A 71 9.90 -37.55 -9.04
C SER A 71 9.33 -37.58 -7.62
N ASN A 72 10.00 -36.93 -6.65
CA ASN A 72 9.51 -36.83 -5.27
C ASN A 72 8.42 -35.76 -5.10
N VAL A 73 8.20 -34.93 -6.12
CA VAL A 73 7.14 -33.92 -6.14
C VAL A 73 5.99 -34.44 -7.00
N LEU A 74 4.89 -34.80 -6.34
CA LEU A 74 3.68 -35.23 -7.03
C LEU A 74 2.74 -34.04 -7.16
N VAL A 75 2.16 -33.87 -8.36
CA VAL A 75 1.23 -32.78 -8.68
C VAL A 75 -0.10 -33.39 -9.15
N CYS A 76 -1.21 -32.85 -8.67
CA CYS A 76 -2.56 -33.36 -8.87
C CYS A 76 -3.57 -32.24 -9.10
N ASP A 77 -4.72 -32.59 -9.68
CA ASP A 77 -5.84 -31.67 -9.96
C ASP A 77 -5.40 -30.37 -10.66
N GLU A 78 -4.68 -30.53 -11.76
CA GLU A 78 -4.32 -29.39 -12.60
C GLU A 78 -5.56 -28.81 -13.28
N THR A 79 -5.74 -27.51 -13.11
CA THR A 79 -6.87 -26.76 -13.67
C THR A 79 -6.41 -25.82 -14.78
N PRO A 80 -7.28 -25.48 -15.74
CA PRO A 80 -6.96 -24.55 -16.83
C PRO A 80 -6.56 -23.14 -16.38
N ARG A 81 -6.99 -22.72 -15.18
CA ARG A 81 -6.59 -21.43 -14.56
C ARG A 81 -5.23 -21.50 -13.84
N VAL A 82 -4.45 -22.56 -14.10
CA VAL A 82 -3.14 -22.80 -13.51
C VAL A 82 -3.21 -22.81 -11.97
N SER A 83 -4.07 -23.69 -11.46
CA SER A 83 -4.04 -24.09 -10.07
C SER A 83 -3.96 -25.61 -9.98
N PHE A 84 -3.16 -26.08 -9.04
CA PHE A 84 -2.93 -27.50 -8.82
C PHE A 84 -2.53 -27.74 -7.37
N TRP A 85 -2.66 -28.98 -6.94
CA TRP A 85 -2.18 -29.46 -5.65
C TRP A 85 -0.81 -30.11 -5.82
N PHE A 86 0.06 -29.96 -4.83
CA PHE A 86 1.28 -30.76 -4.76
C PHE A 86 1.46 -31.40 -3.39
N VAL A 87 2.12 -32.55 -3.39
CA VAL A 87 2.62 -33.25 -2.21
C VAL A 87 4.08 -33.63 -2.43
N VAL A 88 4.83 -33.73 -1.34
CA VAL A 88 6.25 -34.11 -1.38
C VAL A 88 6.42 -35.45 -0.69
N THR A 89 7.09 -36.39 -1.35
CA THR A 89 7.44 -37.71 -0.80
C THR A 89 8.90 -37.73 -0.34
N SER A 90 9.21 -38.63 0.59
CA SER A 90 10.58 -38.85 1.06
C SER A 90 11.44 -39.44 -0.06
N PRO A 91 12.70 -39.00 -0.23
CA PRO A 91 13.61 -39.56 -1.23
C PRO A 91 14.00 -41.01 -0.92
N LEU A 92 13.92 -41.41 0.35
CA LEU A 92 14.23 -42.78 0.79
C LEU A 92 13.04 -43.73 0.60
N ASN A 93 11.81 -43.21 0.74
CA ASN A 93 10.58 -43.99 0.67
C ASN A 93 9.49 -43.20 -0.08
N PRO A 94 9.15 -43.55 -1.33
CA PRO A 94 8.19 -42.80 -2.15
C PRO A 94 6.74 -42.91 -1.65
N THR A 95 6.45 -43.88 -0.78
CA THR A 95 5.13 -44.04 -0.13
C THR A 95 4.96 -43.15 1.11
N GLN A 96 6.06 -42.60 1.64
CA GLN A 96 6.04 -41.77 2.83
C GLN A 96 6.00 -40.29 2.43
N LEU A 97 4.98 -39.58 2.90
CA LEU A 97 4.87 -38.13 2.73
C LEU A 97 5.74 -37.39 3.73
N VAL A 98 6.33 -36.28 3.27
CA VAL A 98 7.06 -35.36 4.14
C VAL A 98 6.07 -34.57 5.00
N GLU A 99 6.45 -34.31 6.25
CA GLU A 99 5.62 -33.56 7.18
C GLU A 99 5.35 -32.13 6.69
N ARG A 100 4.13 -31.65 6.88
CA ARG A 100 3.72 -30.29 6.50
C ARG A 100 4.72 -29.22 6.91
N ARG A 101 5.12 -29.21 8.19
CA ARG A 101 5.98 -28.19 8.78
C ARG A 101 7.31 -28.05 8.02
N GLN A 102 7.89 -29.18 7.60
CA GLN A 102 9.15 -29.22 6.87
C GLN A 102 9.00 -28.65 5.46
N VAL A 103 7.93 -29.02 4.76
CA VAL A 103 7.62 -28.47 3.43
C VAL A 103 7.35 -26.97 3.50
N GLU A 104 6.56 -26.50 4.48
CA GLU A 104 6.26 -25.08 4.66
C GLU A 104 7.54 -24.28 4.93
N GLU A 105 8.42 -24.79 5.79
CA GLU A 105 9.69 -24.15 6.11
C GLU A 105 10.63 -24.11 4.91
N ALA A 106 10.72 -25.21 4.15
CA ALA A 106 11.53 -25.31 2.94
C ALA A 106 11.08 -24.35 1.84
N VAL A 107 9.76 -24.32 1.57
CA VAL A 107 9.15 -23.40 0.61
C VAL A 107 9.36 -21.97 1.06
N ARG A 108 9.09 -21.65 2.34
CA ARG A 108 9.28 -20.30 2.88
C ARG A 108 10.72 -19.81 2.75
N LYS A 109 11.71 -20.66 3.04
CA LYS A 109 13.14 -20.31 2.93
C LYS A 109 13.55 -20.07 1.47
N SER A 110 12.99 -20.82 0.53
CA SER A 110 13.35 -20.75 -0.89
C SER A 110 12.39 -19.92 -1.74
N ARG A 111 11.37 -19.29 -1.13
CA ARG A 111 10.26 -18.64 -1.83
C ARG A 111 10.72 -17.55 -2.78
N ASN A 112 11.66 -16.71 -2.36
CA ASN A 112 12.24 -15.67 -3.22
C ASN A 112 12.88 -16.26 -4.49
N ARG A 113 13.57 -17.40 -4.37
CA ARG A 113 14.21 -18.06 -5.51
C ARG A 113 13.18 -18.70 -6.44
N ILE A 114 12.17 -19.37 -5.88
CA ILE A 114 11.07 -19.97 -6.65
C ILE A 114 10.35 -18.87 -7.43
N ASN A 115 9.94 -17.79 -6.77
CA ASN A 115 9.32 -16.63 -7.38
C ASN A 115 10.17 -16.05 -8.52
N SER A 116 11.47 -15.85 -8.28
CA SER A 116 12.39 -15.31 -9.28
C SER A 116 12.55 -16.22 -10.50
N ALA A 117 12.50 -17.54 -10.34
CA ALA A 117 12.61 -18.48 -11.46
C ALA A 117 11.41 -18.39 -12.42
N PHE A 118 10.23 -18.01 -11.91
CA PHE A 118 9.00 -17.86 -12.69
C PHE A 118 8.68 -16.41 -13.06
N LEU A 119 9.53 -15.45 -12.68
CA LEU A 119 9.24 -14.01 -12.79
C LEU A 119 7.93 -13.60 -12.10
N LEU A 120 7.57 -14.32 -11.02
CA LEU A 120 6.37 -14.07 -10.23
C LEU A 120 6.74 -13.46 -8.88
N THR A 121 5.73 -12.96 -8.17
CA THR A 121 5.87 -12.35 -6.85
C THR A 121 5.04 -13.11 -5.82
N ASP A 122 5.22 -12.82 -4.53
CA ASP A 122 4.46 -13.46 -3.45
C ASP A 122 2.93 -13.33 -3.58
N LYS A 123 2.45 -12.35 -4.36
CA LYS A 123 1.02 -12.14 -4.65
C LYS A 123 0.53 -12.89 -5.89
N THR A 124 1.41 -13.18 -6.84
CA THR A 124 1.03 -13.80 -8.12
C THR A 124 1.33 -15.29 -8.13
N LEU A 125 2.24 -15.75 -7.27
CA LEU A 125 2.47 -17.15 -6.94
C LEU A 125 2.12 -17.39 -5.47
N GLU A 126 0.92 -17.91 -5.24
CA GLU A 126 0.37 -18.14 -3.92
C GLU A 126 0.42 -19.63 -3.54
N PHE A 127 1.02 -19.90 -2.39
CA PHE A 127 0.95 -21.20 -1.72
C PHE A 127 -0.11 -21.10 -0.61
N LEU A 128 -1.26 -21.74 -0.79
CA LEU A 128 -2.32 -21.70 0.22
C LEU A 128 -1.85 -22.40 1.50
N GLY A 129 -1.90 -21.66 2.62
CA GLY A 129 -1.42 -22.12 3.93
C GLY A 129 0.02 -21.70 4.27
N ILE A 130 0.79 -21.16 3.31
CA ILE A 130 2.15 -20.68 3.56
C ILE A 130 2.19 -19.15 3.47
N PRO A 131 2.41 -18.43 4.59
CA PRO A 131 2.41 -16.97 4.57
C PRO A 131 3.54 -16.43 3.68
N PRO A 132 3.32 -15.26 3.04
CA PRO A 132 4.34 -14.59 2.22
C PRO A 132 5.58 -14.27 3.05
N THR A 133 6.73 -14.23 2.39
CA THR A 133 8.02 -13.96 3.04
C THR A 133 8.24 -12.48 3.32
N LEU A 134 7.60 -11.62 2.52
CA LEU A 134 7.67 -10.18 2.71
C LEU A 134 6.62 -9.76 3.74
N ALA A 135 7.09 -9.16 4.84
CA ALA A 135 6.23 -8.35 5.69
C ALA A 135 5.56 -7.28 4.80
N ALA A 136 4.26 -7.02 5.03
CA ALA A 136 3.57 -5.94 4.34
C ALA A 136 4.44 -4.66 4.45
N PRO A 137 4.61 -3.89 3.35
CA PRO A 137 5.39 -2.66 3.39
C PRO A 137 4.97 -1.84 4.61
N ALA A 138 5.93 -1.56 5.50
CA ALA A 138 5.63 -0.82 6.72
C ALA A 138 4.97 0.51 6.31
N PRO A 139 3.82 0.88 6.91
CA PRO A 139 3.21 2.15 6.60
C PRO A 139 4.22 3.27 6.87
N PRO A 140 4.30 4.29 6.00
CA PRO A 140 5.23 5.39 6.22
C PRO A 140 4.93 6.05 7.57
N SER A 141 5.97 6.16 8.40
CA SER A 141 5.97 6.93 9.64
C SER A 141 6.79 8.20 9.39
N PRO A 142 6.23 9.42 9.53
CA PRO A 142 4.87 9.77 10.01
C PRO A 142 3.76 9.63 8.95
N PRO A 143 2.48 9.52 9.36
CA PRO A 143 1.35 9.51 8.43
C PRO A 143 1.33 10.74 7.51
N PRO A 144 1.05 10.59 6.19
CA PRO A 144 1.12 11.71 5.24
C PRO A 144 0.24 12.91 5.61
N TRP A 145 -0.92 12.68 6.23
CA TRP A 145 -1.82 13.75 6.66
C TRP A 145 -1.23 14.66 7.74
N LEU A 146 -0.32 14.15 8.57
CA LEU A 146 0.36 14.90 9.62
C LEU A 146 1.35 15.92 9.04
N ILE A 147 1.99 15.57 7.92
CA ILE A 147 2.85 16.47 7.14
C ILE A 147 2.00 17.59 6.53
N VAL A 148 0.89 17.24 5.90
CA VAL A 148 -0.05 18.22 5.31
C VAL A 148 -0.58 19.18 6.37
N PHE A 149 -1.00 18.66 7.53
CA PHE A 149 -1.45 19.46 8.67
C PHE A 149 -0.38 20.45 9.14
N GLY A 150 0.87 19.99 9.30
CA GLY A 150 1.98 20.84 9.72
C GLY A 150 2.25 21.99 8.76
N VAL A 151 2.19 21.75 7.45
CA VAL A 151 2.37 22.79 6.43
C VAL A 151 1.24 23.82 6.47
N VAL A 152 -0.01 23.37 6.57
CA VAL A 152 -1.19 24.26 6.62
C VAL A 152 -1.15 25.14 7.87
N MET A 153 -0.90 24.54 9.04
CA MET A 153 -0.80 25.28 10.30
C MET A 153 0.40 26.25 10.31
N GLY A 154 1.52 25.86 9.72
CA GLY A 154 2.70 26.71 9.57
C GLY A 154 2.42 27.93 8.69
N ALA A 155 1.79 27.73 7.53
CA ALA A 155 1.41 28.83 6.63
C ALA A 155 0.37 29.77 7.27
N ALA A 156 -0.64 29.21 7.94
CA ALA A 156 -1.64 30.01 8.66
C ALA A 156 -1.00 30.83 9.79
N GLY A 157 -0.11 30.23 10.59
CA GLY A 157 0.62 30.91 11.66
C GLY A 157 1.52 32.03 11.13
N ALA A 158 2.29 31.77 10.07
CA ALA A 158 3.11 32.79 9.42
C ALA A 158 2.26 33.95 8.87
N GLY A 159 1.10 33.65 8.28
CA GLY A 159 0.14 34.65 7.85
C GLY A 159 -0.35 35.55 8.98
N ILE A 160 -0.75 34.96 10.11
CA ILE A 160 -1.21 35.72 11.30
C ILE A 160 -0.09 36.61 11.84
N VAL A 161 1.13 36.09 11.97
CA VAL A 161 2.29 36.85 12.48
C VAL A 161 2.59 38.03 11.56
N LEU A 162 2.60 37.82 10.24
CA LEU A 162 2.83 38.90 9.28
C LEU A 162 1.76 39.99 9.40
N VAL A 163 0.47 39.62 9.50
CA VAL A 163 -0.63 40.60 9.66
C VAL A 163 -0.49 41.40 10.95
N LEU A 164 -0.11 40.77 12.06
CA LEU A 164 0.10 41.47 13.34
C LEU A 164 1.29 42.44 13.26
N VAL A 165 2.41 42.01 12.68
CA VAL A 165 3.60 42.87 12.52
C VAL A 165 3.28 44.06 11.61
N THR A 166 2.64 43.83 10.46
CA THR A 166 2.25 44.93 9.56
C THR A 166 1.26 45.88 10.21
N SER A 167 0.29 45.38 10.99
CA SER A 167 -0.69 46.20 11.71
C SER A 167 -0.03 47.10 12.77
N VAL A 168 0.94 46.57 13.51
CA VAL A 168 1.69 47.36 14.52
C VAL A 168 2.61 48.37 13.84
N MET A 169 3.30 48.00 12.76
CA MET A 169 4.15 48.91 12.01
C MET A 169 3.34 50.03 11.34
N GLN A 170 2.15 49.75 10.81
CA GLN A 170 1.25 50.76 10.24
C GLN A 170 0.73 51.71 11.32
N LYS A 171 0.33 51.22 12.50
CA LYS A 171 -0.05 52.10 13.62
C LYS A 171 1.11 52.99 14.07
N ARG A 172 2.34 52.46 14.08
CA ARG A 172 3.54 53.25 14.41
C ARG A 172 3.87 54.28 13.32
N ARG A 173 3.69 53.95 12.04
CA ARG A 173 3.86 54.91 10.93
C ARG A 173 2.81 56.01 10.96
N LYS A 174 1.53 55.67 11.17
CA LYS A 174 0.45 56.66 11.32
C LYS A 174 0.70 57.59 12.51
N LYS A 175 1.12 57.08 13.67
CA LYS A 175 1.51 57.94 14.80
C LYS A 175 2.71 58.83 14.51
N LYS A 176 3.65 58.36 13.67
CA LYS A 176 4.82 59.15 13.28
C LYS A 176 4.43 60.23 12.27
N GLU A 177 3.59 59.93 11.28
CA GLU A 177 3.03 60.90 10.33
C GLU A 177 2.13 61.93 11.02
N GLU A 178 1.31 61.52 11.99
CA GLU A 178 0.46 62.41 12.79
C GLU A 178 1.30 63.34 13.68
N GLN A 179 2.42 62.87 14.22
CA GLN A 179 3.35 63.70 15.00
C GLN A 179 4.21 64.63 14.11
N THR A 180 4.60 64.18 12.90
CA THR A 180 5.34 65.03 11.94
C THR A 180 4.42 66.09 11.33
N GLY A 181 3.13 65.76 11.10
CA GLY A 181 2.12 66.70 10.63
C GLY A 181 1.68 67.71 11.70
N ILE A 182 1.71 67.37 12.98
CA ILE A 182 1.50 68.34 14.07
C ILE A 182 2.67 69.33 14.14
N ASP A 183 3.92 68.85 13.98
CA ASP A 183 5.11 69.73 13.95
C ASP A 183 5.10 70.65 12.70
N GLU A 184 4.63 70.18 11.54
CA GLU A 184 4.47 71.00 10.31
C GLU A 184 3.31 72.01 10.41
N VAL A 185 2.18 71.65 11.05
CA VAL A 185 1.02 72.54 11.25
C VAL A 185 1.28 73.60 12.34
N GLU A 186 2.09 73.30 13.35
CA GLU A 186 2.53 74.30 14.33
C GLU A 186 3.46 75.36 13.73
N GLU A 187 4.25 75.04 12.70
CA GLU A 187 5.05 76.03 11.96
C GLU A 187 4.21 76.86 10.97
N GLU A 188 3.18 76.28 10.35
CA GLU A 188 2.33 76.98 9.37
C GLU A 188 1.24 77.87 10.02
N SER A 189 0.80 77.54 11.25
CA SER A 189 -0.27 78.28 11.97
C SER A 189 0.13 79.65 12.57
N ARG A 190 1.34 80.15 12.28
CA ARG A 190 1.75 81.53 12.64
C ARG A 190 1.53 82.56 11.53
N ALA A 191 1.02 82.18 10.38
CA ALA A 191 0.72 83.10 9.28
C ALA A 191 -0.78 83.12 8.94
N GLU A 192 -1.40 84.30 9.11
CA GLU A 192 -2.58 84.81 8.37
C GLU A 192 -3.96 84.16 8.71
N GLU A 193 -4.82 84.77 9.53
CA GLU A 193 -5.76 85.90 9.30
C GLU A 193 -7.11 85.54 8.59
N ASN A 194 -8.22 85.79 9.33
CA ASN A 194 -9.61 86.11 8.95
C ASN A 194 -10.54 85.12 8.20
N GLY A 195 -11.76 84.92 8.76
CA GLY A 195 -12.97 84.58 7.99
C GLY A 195 -14.04 83.74 8.69
N THR A 196 -15.25 84.28 8.81
CA THR A 196 -16.45 83.79 9.51
C THR A 196 -17.23 82.62 8.85
N ALA A 197 -17.70 81.69 9.70
CA ALA A 197 -18.99 80.97 9.77
C ALA A 197 -19.66 80.33 8.53
N SER A 198 -19.91 79.01 8.57
CA SER A 198 -21.26 78.43 8.34
C SER A 198 -21.41 76.99 8.86
N ASP A 199 -22.65 76.72 9.29
CA ASP A 199 -23.22 75.64 10.10
C ASP A 199 -23.57 74.34 9.31
N GLY A 200 -23.78 73.21 10.01
CA GLY A 200 -24.21 71.94 9.41
C GLY A 200 -24.23 70.71 10.33
N VAL A 201 -25.33 70.58 11.09
CA VAL A 201 -25.59 69.74 12.28
C VAL A 201 -25.82 68.23 12.06
N TYR A 202 -25.58 67.50 13.16
CA TYR A 202 -25.55 66.06 13.46
C TYR A 202 -26.88 65.27 13.36
N ASN A 203 -26.75 63.94 13.24
CA ASN A 203 -27.83 62.94 13.21
C ASN A 203 -28.56 62.80 14.56
N LEU A 204 -29.89 62.89 14.55
CA LEU A 204 -30.75 62.48 15.67
C LEU A 204 -31.59 61.27 15.26
N SER A 205 -31.04 60.09 15.58
CA SER A 205 -31.80 58.87 15.78
C SER A 205 -32.45 58.95 17.15
N PHE A 206 -33.76 59.21 17.24
CA PHE A 206 -34.60 58.54 18.22
C PHE A 206 -36.09 58.67 17.85
N SER A 207 -36.76 57.53 17.99
CA SER A 207 -38.17 57.23 17.80
C SER A 207 -39.14 58.11 18.60
N ASP A 208 -40.35 58.30 18.07
CA ASP A 208 -41.56 57.85 18.78
C ASP A 208 -42.78 57.74 17.85
N ASN A 209 -43.20 56.48 17.69
CA ASN A 209 -44.54 55.94 17.87
C ASN A 209 -45.81 56.59 17.25
N ASP A 210 -46.52 55.71 16.53
CA ASP A 210 -47.97 55.50 16.54
C ASP A 210 -48.94 56.61 16.11
N ARG A 211 -49.48 56.47 14.88
CA ARG A 211 -50.92 56.29 14.60
C ARG A 211 -51.14 56.18 13.09
N LEU A 212 -51.44 54.99 12.59
CA LEU A 212 -52.80 54.47 12.36
C LEU A 212 -53.49 55.13 11.16
N THR A 213 -53.78 54.32 10.12
CA THR A 213 -54.90 54.46 9.15
C THR A 213 -54.88 55.72 8.27
N GLN A 214 -55.30 55.76 7.00
CA GLN A 214 -56.20 54.97 6.16
C GLN A 214 -55.96 55.48 4.72
N MET A 215 -56.12 54.59 3.73
CA MET A 215 -56.36 54.85 2.29
C MET A 215 -55.85 56.15 1.65
#